data_AF-A0A2P6QEK5-F1
#
_entry.id   AF-A0A2P6QEK5-F1
#
_cell.length_a   1.000
_cell.length_b   1.000
_cell.length_c   1.000
_cell.angle_alpha   90.00
_cell.angle_beta   90.00
_cell.angle_gamma   90.00
#
_symmetry.space_group_name_H-M   'P 1'
#
loop_
_entity.id
_entity.type
_entity.pdbx_description
1 polymer ?
#
loop_
_entity_poly.entity_id
_entity_poly.type
_entity_poly.pdbx_seq_one_letter_code
_entity_poly.pdbx_strand_id
1 'polypeptide(L)'
;MPRKLNEVVLGSLLAACRTSGNINLAERLMKYLFELDPGVDSNYVLLANIYAADGRWDGANKVRKTMKDLGIQKVLGFSSVEIDCDIHEFVVNPMLMQSIYIQR
;
A
#
# COMPACT_ATOMS: atom_id res chain seq x y z
N MET A 1 14.37 14.56 26.03
CA MET A 1 14.24 15.27 24.73
C MET A 1 13.24 14.52 23.86
N PRO A 2 12.18 15.14 23.31
CA PRO A 2 11.35 14.46 22.33
C PRO A 2 12.15 14.38 21.03
N ARG A 3 12.54 13.16 20.63
CA ARG A 3 13.17 12.93 19.32
C ARG A 3 12.07 12.95 18.26
N LYS A 4 12.33 13.62 17.14
CA LYS A 4 11.47 13.52 15.95
C LYS A 4 11.34 12.03 15.59
N LEU A 5 10.11 11.54 15.50
CA LEU A 5 9.88 10.12 15.20
C LEU A 5 10.40 9.83 13.78
N ASN A 6 11.19 8.76 13.67
CA ASN A 6 11.69 8.29 12.38
C ASN A 6 10.52 7.69 11.58
N GLU A 7 10.55 7.86 10.27
CA GLU A 7 9.57 7.35 9.31
C GLU A 7 9.28 5.85 9.53
N VAL A 8 10.33 5.05 9.76
CA VAL A 8 10.23 3.61 10.03
C VAL A 8 9.35 3.31 11.25
N VAL A 9 9.44 4.12 12.30
CA VAL A 9 8.65 3.94 13.54
C VAL A 9 7.19 4.31 13.29
N LEU A 10 6.95 5.40 12.55
CA LEU A 10 5.60 5.83 12.17
C LEU A 10 4.92 4.83 11.23
N GLY A 11 5.66 4.29 10.24
CA GLY A 11 5.18 3.23 9.36
C GLY A 11 4.86 1.94 10.10
N SER A 12 5.71 1.56 11.08
CA SER A 12 5.44 0.40 11.95
C SER A 12 4.18 0.58 12.79
N LEU A 13 3.98 1.78 13.35
CA LEU A 13 2.77 2.10 14.12
C LEU A 13 1.51 2.14 13.23
N LEU A 14 1.63 2.66 12.00
CA LEU A 14 0.57 2.62 11.00
C LEU A 14 0.19 1.16 10.67
N ALA A 15 1.17 0.26 10.57
CA ALA A 15 0.91 -1.16 10.32
C ALA A 15 0.18 -1.82 11.49
N ALA A 16 0.50 -1.43 12.73
CA ALA A 16 -0.24 -1.88 13.91
C ALA A 16 -1.71 -1.39 13.91
N CYS A 17 -1.99 -0.21 13.34
CA CYS A 17 -3.36 0.31 13.21
C CYS A 17 -4.25 -0.58 12.33
N ARG A 18 -3.67 -1.31 11.37
CA ARG A 18 -4.38 -2.33 10.58
C ARG A 18 -4.92 -3.46 11.45
N THR A 19 -4.13 -3.92 12.41
CA THR A 19 -4.51 -5.04 13.28
C THR A 19 -5.43 -4.59 14.42
N SER A 20 -5.26 -3.37 14.92
CA SER A 20 -6.09 -2.83 16.00
C SER A 20 -7.38 -2.14 15.55
N GLY A 21 -7.58 -1.94 14.24
CA GLY A 21 -8.76 -1.29 13.67
C GLY A 21 -8.86 0.21 13.98
N ASN A 22 -7.78 0.85 14.44
CA ASN A 22 -7.82 2.27 14.82
C ASN A 22 -7.57 3.20 13.63
N ILE A 23 -8.61 3.46 12.85
CA ILE A 23 -8.52 4.28 11.63
C ILE A 23 -8.19 5.74 11.92
N ASN A 24 -8.76 6.33 12.98
CA ASN A 24 -8.48 7.72 13.34
C ASN A 24 -6.98 7.95 13.60
N LEU A 25 -6.33 6.98 14.25
CA LEU A 25 -4.88 7.02 14.44
C LEU A 25 -4.14 6.85 13.10
N ALA A 26 -4.58 5.92 12.26
CA ALA A 26 -3.99 5.71 10.93
C ALA A 26 -4.05 6.97 10.05
N GLU A 27 -5.18 7.68 10.01
CA GLU A 27 -5.36 8.92 9.26
C GLU A 27 -4.43 10.04 9.77
N ARG A 28 -4.27 10.16 11.10
CA ARG A 28 -3.34 11.12 11.70
C ARG A 28 -1.89 10.79 11.34
N LEU A 29 -1.49 9.53 11.46
CA LEU A 29 -0.14 9.08 11.09
C LEU A 29 0.16 9.31 9.61
N MET A 30 -0.83 9.08 8.75
CA MET A 30 -0.68 9.32 7.31
C MET A 30 -0.48 10.79 6.97
N LYS A 31 -1.15 11.72 7.67
CA LYS A 31 -0.88 13.16 7.50
C LYS A 31 0.56 13.51 7.88
N TYR A 32 1.05 12.98 9.00
CA TYR A 32 2.44 13.18 9.43
C TYR A 32 3.46 12.56 8.47
N LEU A 33 3.20 11.35 7.97
CA LEU A 33 4.05 10.68 7.00
C LEU A 33 4.08 11.43 5.67
N PHE A 34 2.95 11.97 5.23
CA PHE A 34 2.86 12.80 4.02
C PHE A 34 3.71 14.08 4.13
N GLU A 35 3.71 14.74 5.29
CA GLU A 35 4.55 15.92 5.54
C GLU A 35 6.05 15.57 5.61
N LEU A 36 6.38 14.33 5.98
CA LEU A 36 7.77 13.87 6.13
C LEU A 36 8.37 13.40 4.80
N ASP A 37 7.66 12.50 4.10
CA ASP A 37 8.00 12.01 2.77
C ASP A 37 6.72 11.56 2.03
N PRO A 38 6.22 12.37 1.06
CA PRO A 38 5.01 12.05 0.32
C PRO A 38 5.19 10.94 -0.72
N GLY A 39 6.42 10.47 -0.99
CA GLY A 39 6.76 9.54 -2.07
C GLY A 39 6.72 8.06 -1.71
N VAL A 40 6.47 7.73 -0.44
CA VAL A 40 6.56 6.35 0.06
C VAL A 40 5.28 5.59 -0.28
N ASP A 41 5.32 4.85 -1.39
CA ASP A 41 4.24 4.03 -1.94
C ASP A 41 3.58 3.10 -0.89
N SER A 42 4.40 2.52 -0.01
CA SER A 42 3.99 1.55 1.00
C SER A 42 3.01 2.11 2.03
N ASN A 43 3.12 3.40 2.39
CA ASN A 43 2.23 4.05 3.35
C ASN A 43 0.81 4.21 2.80
N TYR A 44 0.67 4.61 1.54
CA TYR A 44 -0.63 4.72 0.88
C TYR A 44 -1.29 3.36 0.70
N VAL A 45 -0.53 2.34 0.29
CA VAL A 45 -1.03 0.97 0.18
C VAL A 45 -1.53 0.47 1.53
N LEU A 46 -0.78 0.75 2.60
CA LEU A 46 -1.17 0.37 3.95
C LEU A 46 -2.44 1.07 4.41
N LEU A 47 -2.59 2.37 4.16
CA LEU A 47 -3.83 3.11 4.46
C LEU A 47 -5.03 2.56 3.67
N ALA A 48 -4.87 2.28 2.38
CA ALA A 48 -5.93 1.67 1.57
C ALA A 48 -6.35 0.29 2.12
N ASN A 49 -5.38 -0.49 2.60
CA ASN A 49 -5.64 -1.79 3.22
C ASN A 49 -6.33 -1.67 4.58
N ILE A 50 -5.98 -0.66 5.39
CA ILE A 50 -6.66 -0.37 6.67
C ILE A 50 -8.14 -0.05 6.41
N TYR A 51 -8.44 0.81 5.43
CA TYR A 51 -9.82 1.10 5.04
C TYR A 51 -10.56 -0.15 4.53
N ALA A 52 -9.90 -0.98 3.71
CA ALA A 52 -10.52 -2.19 3.18
C ALA A 52 -10.80 -3.24 4.27
N ALA A 53 -9.90 -3.39 5.25
CA ALA A 53 -10.07 -4.31 6.38
C ALA A 53 -11.27 -3.94 7.27
N ASP A 54 -11.60 -2.64 7.34
CA ASP A 54 -12.77 -2.12 8.05
C ASP A 54 -14.04 -2.07 7.18
N GLY A 55 -13.99 -2.54 5.93
CA GLY A 55 -15.11 -2.51 4.99
C GLY A 55 -15.41 -1.12 4.41
N ARG A 56 -14.57 -0.11 4.66
CA ARG A 56 -14.69 1.25 4.12
C ARG A 56 -14.09 1.36 2.72
N TRP A 57 -14.69 0.65 1.77
CA TRP A 57 -14.21 0.55 0.38
C TRP A 57 -14.04 1.91 -0.33
N ASP A 58 -14.92 2.87 -0.05
CA ASP A 58 -14.81 4.23 -0.60
C ASP A 58 -13.53 4.95 -0.15
N GLY A 59 -13.14 4.75 1.10
CA GLY A 59 -11.87 5.28 1.64
C GLY A 59 -10.67 4.66 0.93
N ALA A 60 -10.69 3.33 0.77
CA ALA A 60 -9.65 2.61 0.04
C ALA A 60 -9.54 3.06 -1.43
N ASN A 61 -10.67 3.28 -2.10
CA ASN A 61 -10.70 3.75 -3.48
C ASN A 61 -10.22 5.19 -3.64
N LYS A 62 -10.56 6.08 -2.70
CA LYS A 62 -10.01 7.44 -2.66
C LYS A 62 -8.49 7.42 -2.56
N VAL A 63 -7.93 6.62 -1.66
CA VAL A 63 -6.47 6.50 -1.50
C VAL A 63 -5.82 5.99 -2.79
N ARG A 64 -6.38 4.94 -3.41
CA ARG A 64 -5.88 4.43 -4.70
C ARG A 64 -5.96 5.46 -5.82
N LYS A 65 -7.00 6.29 -5.84
CA LYS A 65 -7.14 7.39 -6.80
C LYS A 65 -6.04 8.43 -6.57
N THR A 66 -5.81 8.85 -5.32
CA THR A 66 -4.72 9.76 -4.96
C THR A 66 -3.36 9.21 -5.37
N MET A 67 -3.09 7.93 -5.18
CA MET A 67 -1.84 7.30 -5.66
C MET A 67 -1.69 7.42 -7.18
N LYS A 68 -2.76 7.18 -7.95
CA LYS A 68 -2.75 7.36 -9.42
C LYS A 68 -2.52 8.81 -9.82
N ASP A 69 -3.21 9.73 -9.17
CA ASP A 69 -3.14 11.18 -9.45
C ASP A 69 -1.73 11.73 -9.15
N LEU A 70 -1.06 11.19 -8.12
CA LEU A 70 0.32 11.54 -7.75
C LEU A 70 1.40 10.74 -8.52
N GLY A 71 1.02 9.80 -9.39
CA GLY A 71 1.96 8.94 -10.09
C GLY A 71 2.70 7.94 -9.18
N ILE A 72 2.24 7.76 -7.94
CA ILE A 72 2.84 6.84 -6.97
C ILE A 72 2.44 5.42 -7.36
N GLN A 73 3.37 4.66 -7.90
CA GLN A 73 3.14 3.27 -8.28
C GLN A 73 3.94 2.34 -7.37
N LYS A 74 3.25 1.36 -6.79
CA LYS A 74 3.94 0.27 -6.12
C LYS A 74 4.63 -0.59 -7.17
N VAL A 75 5.88 -0.96 -6.91
CA VAL A 75 6.62 -1.93 -7.75
C VAL A 75 5.77 -3.20 -7.85
N LEU A 76 5.53 -3.63 -9.09
CA LEU A 76 4.75 -4.83 -9.37
C LEU A 76 5.47 -6.04 -8.78
N GLY A 77 4.72 -6.86 -8.05
CA GLY A 77 5.22 -8.18 -7.64
C GLY A 77 5.01 -9.16 -8.78
N PHE A 78 6.00 -10.01 -9.05
CA PHE A 78 5.85 -11.10 -9.99
C PHE A 78 6.37 -12.41 -9.39
N SER A 79 5.81 -13.52 -9.83
CA SER A 79 6.35 -14.86 -9.62
C SER A 79 6.45 -15.56 -10.96
N SER A 80 7.34 -16.53 -11.11
CA SER A 80 7.46 -17.33 -12.33
C SER A 80 7.48 -18.82 -12.03
N VAL A 81 7.03 -19.63 -12.99
CA VAL A 81 7.15 -21.09 -12.97
C VAL A 81 7.68 -21.57 -14.31
N GLU A 82 8.56 -22.57 -14.30
CA GLU A 82 9.05 -23.23 -15.52
C GLU A 82 8.29 -24.54 -15.73
N ILE A 83 7.70 -24.71 -16.92
CA ILE A 83 6.99 -25.93 -17.33
C ILE A 83 7.49 -26.26 -18.74
N ASP A 84 8.00 -27.47 -18.95
CA ASP A 84 8.46 -27.94 -20.27
C ASP A 84 9.46 -26.98 -20.96
N CYS A 85 10.37 -26.36 -20.18
CA CYS A 85 11.32 -25.34 -20.61
C CYS A 85 10.72 -23.99 -21.05
N ASP A 86 9.42 -23.77 -20.81
CA ASP A 86 8.75 -22.47 -20.96
C ASP A 86 8.57 -21.78 -19.60
N ILE A 87 8.94 -20.50 -19.52
CA ILE A 87 8.77 -19.66 -18.32
C ILE A 87 7.41 -18.97 -18.40
N HIS A 88 6.59 -19.17 -17.37
CA HIS A 88 5.32 -18.49 -17.19
C HIS A 88 5.42 -17.47 -16.07
N GLU A 89 5.28 -16.19 -16.40
CA GLU A 89 5.32 -15.10 -15.42
C GLU A 89 3.91 -14.70 -14.96
N PHE A 90 3.73 -14.54 -13.66
CA PHE A 90 2.49 -14.12 -13.01
C PHE A 90 2.73 -12.75 -12.36
N VAL A 91 2.18 -11.70 -12.96
CA VAL A 91 2.33 -10.33 -12.46
C VAL A 91 1.10 -9.90 -11.67
N VAL A 92 1.31 -9.40 -10.45
CA VAL A 92 0.27 -8.81 -9.61
C VAL A 92 0.30 -7.30 -9.79
N ASN A 93 -0.81 -6.73 -10.26
CA ASN A 93 -1.02 -5.28 -10.25
C ASN A 93 -1.81 -4.87 -9.00
N PRO A 94 -1.15 -4.32 -7.95
CA PRO A 94 -1.82 -3.91 -6.73
C PRO A 94 -2.73 -2.67 -6.91
N MET A 95 -2.67 -1.98 -8.06
CA MET A 95 -3.50 -0.80 -8.34
C MET A 95 -4.78 -1.10 -9.13
N LEU A 96 -4.91 -2.31 -9.68
CA LEU A 96 -6.11 -2.77 -10.38
C LEU A 96 -6.76 -3.87 -9.53
N MET A 97 -8.05 -3.69 -9.20
CA MET A 97 -8.84 -4.83 -8.74
C MET A 97 -8.84 -5.84 -9.89
N GLN A 98 -8.20 -6.99 -9.67
CA GLN A 98 -8.16 -8.15 -10.57
C GLN A 98 -7.15 -8.04 -11.74
N SER A 99 -6.04 -8.75 -11.60
CA SER A 99 -5.81 -10.04 -12.29
C SER A 99 -4.33 -10.37 -12.29
N ILE A 100 -4.05 -11.64 -12.05
CA ILE A 100 -2.77 -12.24 -12.41
C ILE A 100 -2.81 -12.39 -13.94
N TYR A 101 -1.91 -11.69 -14.63
CA TYR A 101 -1.77 -11.84 -16.08
C TYR A 101 -0.53 -12.69 -16.37
N ILE A 102 -0.69 -13.64 -17.30
CA ILE A 102 0.43 -14.43 -17.83
C ILE A 102 1.09 -13.61 -18.92
N GLN A 103 2.35 -13.20 -18.72
CA GLN A 103 3.18 -12.67 -19.80
C GLN A 103 4.00 -13.85 -20.37
N ARG A 104 4.04 -13.94 -21.70
CA ARG A 104 4.80 -14.93 -22.48
C ARG A 104 6.04 -14.28 -23.05
#